data_AF-A0A7C8ZUQ7-F1
#
_entry.id   AF-A0A7C8ZUQ7-F1
#
_cell.length_a   1.000
_cell.length_b   1.000
_cell.length_c   1.000
_cell.angle_alpha   90.00
_cell.angle_beta   90.00
_cell.angle_gamma   90.00
#
_symmetry.space_group_name_H-M   'P 1'
#
loop_
_entity.id
_entity.type
_entity.pdbx_description
1 polymer ?
#
loop_
_entity_poly.entity_id
_entity_poly.type
_entity_poly.pdbx_seq_one_letter_code
_entity_poly.pdbx_strand_id
1 'polypeptide(L)'
;PQSISSTKLNKMRSFVVLFIFSLFVSLSHAIELDFCVGDPSLPRGPAGYSCKDPSKVTVDDFIYTGFRVGGPTTNTFKNNVNLAFSDAYPALNGLGISMARLDFGVGGA
;
A
#
# COMPACT_ATOMS: atom_id res chain seq x y z
N PRO A 1 37.96 22.43 -38.36
CA PRO A 1 37.57 21.00 -38.31
C PRO A 1 37.31 20.46 -36.89
N GLN A 2 38.11 20.82 -35.88
CA GLN A 2 37.98 20.28 -34.52
C GLN A 2 36.80 20.87 -33.69
N SER A 3 36.37 22.10 -33.98
CA SER A 3 35.24 22.74 -33.27
C SER A 3 33.89 22.06 -33.56
N ILE A 4 33.63 21.68 -34.81
CA ILE A 4 32.36 21.06 -35.26
C ILE A 4 32.14 19.67 -34.61
N SER A 5 33.21 18.93 -34.37
CA SER A 5 33.16 17.59 -33.75
C SER A 5 32.75 17.64 -32.27
N SER A 6 33.30 18.61 -31.52
CA SER A 6 32.98 18.81 -30.10
C SER A 6 31.53 19.28 -29.89
N THR A 7 31.02 20.18 -30.75
CA THR A 7 29.63 20.65 -30.67
C THR A 7 28.62 19.53 -30.97
N LYS A 8 28.93 18.64 -31.92
CA LYS A 8 28.08 17.50 -32.29
C LYS A 8 28.03 16.44 -31.18
N LEU A 9 29.17 16.20 -30.52
CA LEU A 9 29.28 15.28 -29.38
C LEU A 9 28.53 15.81 -28.13
N ASN A 10 28.64 17.11 -27.83
CA ASN A 10 27.90 17.73 -26.73
C ASN A 10 26.38 17.77 -26.98
N LYS A 11 25.97 18.01 -28.23
CA LYS A 11 24.57 17.96 -28.63
C LYS A 11 23.98 16.55 -28.47
N MET A 12 24.71 15.51 -28.88
CA MET A 12 24.29 14.12 -28.71
C MET A 12 24.25 13.68 -27.23
N ARG A 13 25.23 14.11 -26.41
CA ARG A 13 25.18 13.93 -24.94
C ARG A 13 23.98 14.61 -24.31
N SER A 14 23.63 15.82 -24.75
CA SER A 14 22.47 16.57 -24.24
C SER A 14 21.15 15.84 -24.53
N PHE A 15 20.98 15.27 -25.72
CA PHE A 15 19.78 14.47 -26.05
C PHE A 15 19.67 13.20 -25.21
N VAL A 16 20.78 12.51 -24.95
CA VAL A 16 20.79 11.31 -24.09
C VAL A 16 20.42 11.66 -22.66
N VAL A 17 20.95 12.77 -22.11
CA VAL A 17 20.61 13.24 -20.77
C VAL A 17 19.13 13.60 -20.67
N LEU A 18 18.57 14.29 -21.67
CA LEU A 18 17.15 14.64 -21.71
C LEU A 18 16.24 13.41 -21.80
N PHE A 19 16.63 12.40 -22.59
CA PHE A 19 15.88 11.16 -22.72
C PHE A 19 15.90 10.34 -21.42
N ILE A 20 17.07 10.22 -20.79
CA ILE A 20 17.23 9.57 -19.49
C ILE A 20 16.44 10.32 -18.41
N PHE A 21 16.50 11.66 -18.39
CA PHE A 21 15.71 12.47 -17.46
C PHE A 21 14.20 12.29 -17.68
N SER A 22 13.74 12.26 -18.93
CA SER A 22 12.33 11.99 -19.26
C SER A 22 11.89 10.59 -18.81
N LEU A 23 12.75 9.58 -18.93
CA LEU A 23 12.51 8.24 -18.40
C LEU A 23 12.41 8.26 -16.88
N PHE A 24 13.33 8.95 -16.18
CA PHE A 24 13.28 9.09 -14.72
C PHE A 24 12.04 9.83 -14.23
N VAL A 25 11.64 10.92 -14.91
CA VAL A 25 10.40 11.66 -14.60
C VAL A 25 9.16 10.79 -14.82
N SER A 26 9.16 9.95 -15.85
CA SER A 26 8.06 9.01 -16.10
C SER A 26 7.99 7.90 -15.03
N LEU A 27 9.15 7.43 -14.55
CA LEU A 27 9.22 6.49 -13.43
C LEU A 27 8.79 7.13 -12.11
N SER A 28 9.08 8.42 -11.88
CA SER A 28 8.69 9.10 -10.64
C SER A 28 7.21 9.45 -10.57
N HIS A 29 6.47 9.41 -11.68
CA HIS A 29 5.00 9.43 -11.65
C HIS A 29 4.40 8.13 -11.11
N ALA A 30 5.24 7.09 -10.89
CA ALA A 30 4.81 5.93 -10.14
C ALA A 30 4.75 6.25 -8.64
N ILE A 31 3.54 6.63 -8.21
CA ILE A 31 2.96 6.31 -6.91
C ILE A 31 3.47 7.14 -5.73
N GLU A 32 3.07 8.42 -5.66
CA GLU A 32 2.59 8.96 -4.38
C GLU A 32 1.07 8.79 -4.37
N LEU A 33 0.59 7.58 -4.05
CA LEU A 33 -0.74 7.47 -3.48
C LEU A 33 -0.57 7.54 -1.96
N ASP A 34 -1.16 8.55 -1.33
CA ASP A 34 -1.19 8.66 0.13
C ASP A 34 -1.75 7.38 0.79
N PHE A 35 -2.64 6.67 0.07
CA PHE A 35 -3.24 5.40 0.47
C PHE A 35 -3.61 4.53 -0.74
N CYS A 36 -3.60 3.21 -0.56
CA CYS A 36 -4.14 2.23 -1.51
C CYS A 36 -5.14 1.34 -0.76
N VAL A 37 -6.40 1.75 -0.66
CA VAL A 37 -7.45 0.89 -0.10
C VAL A 37 -7.57 -0.34 -0.99
N GLY A 38 -7.33 -1.54 -0.45
CA GLY A 38 -7.41 -2.79 -1.19
C GLY A 38 -8.83 -3.07 -1.68
N ASP A 39 -8.97 -3.66 -2.87
CA ASP A 39 -10.24 -4.19 -3.36
C ASP A 39 -10.32 -5.70 -3.10
N PRO A 40 -11.03 -6.13 -2.04
CA PRO A 40 -11.16 -7.54 -1.69
C PRO A 40 -12.04 -8.33 -2.66
N SER A 41 -12.73 -7.68 -3.61
CA SER A 41 -13.48 -8.37 -4.67
C SER A 41 -12.58 -8.94 -5.78
N LEU A 42 -11.31 -8.53 -5.82
CA LEU A 42 -10.30 -8.98 -6.77
C LEU A 42 -9.35 -10.02 -6.16
N PRO A 43 -8.68 -10.85 -6.99
CA PRO A 43 -7.70 -11.80 -6.50
C PRO A 43 -6.53 -11.11 -5.76
N ARG A 44 -6.13 -11.67 -4.63
CA ARG A 44 -4.93 -11.25 -3.89
C ARG A 44 -3.67 -11.71 -4.61
N GLY A 45 -2.74 -10.77 -4.83
CA GLY A 45 -1.40 -11.04 -5.35
C GLY A 45 -0.31 -11.06 -4.28
N PRO A 46 0.96 -11.28 -4.67
CA PRO A 46 2.09 -11.31 -3.75
C PRO A 46 2.32 -10.00 -2.98
N ALA A 47 1.87 -8.88 -3.56
CA ALA A 47 1.98 -7.54 -2.97
C ALA A 47 0.72 -7.14 -2.18
N GLY A 48 -0.25 -8.04 -2.00
CA GLY A 48 -1.56 -7.72 -1.40
C GLY A 48 -2.65 -7.58 -2.45
N TYR A 49 -3.62 -6.70 -2.17
CA TYR A 49 -4.75 -6.44 -3.07
C TYR A 49 -4.43 -5.35 -4.09
N SER A 50 -5.04 -5.46 -5.27
CA SER A 50 -5.17 -4.32 -6.18
C SER A 50 -5.91 -3.18 -5.47
N CYS A 51 -5.50 -1.94 -5.74
CA CYS A 51 -6.18 -0.78 -5.16
C CYS A 51 -7.59 -0.63 -5.74
N LYS A 52 -8.54 -0.27 -4.88
CA LYS A 52 -9.83 0.28 -5.26
C LYS A 52 -9.61 1.54 -6.12
N ASP A 53 -10.54 1.78 -7.05
CA ASP A 53 -10.58 3.02 -7.83
C ASP A 53 -10.59 4.24 -6.88
N PRO A 54 -9.61 5.17 -6.99
CA PRO A 54 -9.52 6.34 -6.12
C PRO A 54 -10.80 7.19 -6.07
N SER A 55 -11.56 7.23 -7.17
CA SER A 55 -12.83 7.96 -7.25
C SER A 55 -13.95 7.34 -6.41
N LYS A 56 -13.79 6.08 -5.98
CA LYS A 56 -14.74 5.32 -5.17
C LYS A 56 -14.29 5.18 -3.72
N VAL A 57 -13.12 5.71 -3.35
CA VAL A 57 -12.66 5.72 -1.97
C VAL A 57 -13.41 6.78 -1.18
N THR A 58 -13.86 6.40 0.01
CA THR A 58 -14.64 7.24 0.91
C THR A 58 -14.07 7.19 2.32
N VAL A 59 -14.54 8.06 3.22
CA VAL A 59 -14.14 8.06 4.63
C VAL A 59 -14.45 6.70 5.29
N ASP A 60 -15.53 6.05 4.90
CA ASP A 60 -15.95 4.76 5.47
C ASP A 60 -14.93 3.65 5.21
N ASP A 61 -14.14 3.75 4.13
CA ASP A 61 -13.06 2.80 3.86
C ASP A 61 -11.94 2.87 4.93
N PHE A 62 -11.83 3.97 5.68
CA PHE A 62 -10.85 4.21 6.74
C PHE A 62 -11.44 4.09 8.16
N ILE A 63 -12.65 3.55 8.30
CA ILE A 63 -13.27 3.32 9.61
C ILE A 63 -13.26 1.82 9.89
N TYR A 64 -12.51 1.40 10.92
CA TYR A 64 -12.53 0.04 11.42
C TYR A 64 -13.14 -0.05 12.81
N THR A 65 -14.33 -0.63 12.92
CA THR A 65 -15.04 -0.80 14.19
C THR A 65 -14.85 -2.16 14.84
N GLY A 66 -14.06 -3.07 14.23
CA GLY A 66 -13.92 -4.45 14.71
C GLY A 66 -13.37 -4.55 16.13
N PHE A 67 -12.61 -3.56 16.59
CA PHE A 67 -12.05 -3.54 17.95
C PHE A 67 -12.90 -2.81 18.99
N ARG A 68 -14.08 -2.33 18.63
CA ARG A 68 -14.94 -1.53 19.53
C ARG A 68 -15.43 -2.34 20.74
N VAL A 69 -15.67 -3.63 20.55
CA VAL A 69 -16.19 -4.53 21.58
C VAL A 69 -15.23 -5.71 21.71
N GLY A 70 -14.94 -6.12 22.95
CA GLY A 70 -14.13 -7.31 23.21
C GLY A 70 -14.84 -8.59 22.75
N GLY A 71 -14.06 -9.54 22.25
CA GLY A 71 -14.57 -10.83 21.81
C GLY A 71 -14.91 -11.78 22.97
N PRO A 72 -15.75 -12.81 22.74
CA PRO A 72 -16.11 -13.78 23.77
C PRO A 72 -14.92 -14.69 24.12
N THR A 73 -14.65 -14.83 25.41
CA THR A 73 -13.57 -15.65 25.97
C THR A 73 -14.09 -16.89 26.70
N THR A 74 -15.27 -17.40 26.33
CA THR A 74 -15.90 -18.59 26.94
C THR A 74 -15.50 -19.91 26.29
N ASN A 75 -14.49 -19.90 25.41
CA ASN A 75 -13.94 -21.10 24.77
C ASN A 75 -12.85 -21.76 25.64
N THR A 76 -12.37 -22.93 25.23
CA THR A 76 -11.36 -23.74 25.93
C THR A 76 -10.07 -22.98 26.25
N PHE A 77 -9.63 -22.09 25.37
CA PHE A 77 -8.41 -21.29 25.55
C PHE A 77 -8.64 -20.01 26.34
N LYS A 78 -9.91 -19.65 26.56
CA LYS A 78 -10.38 -18.43 27.21
C LYS A 78 -9.75 -17.16 26.64
N ASN A 79 -9.55 -17.13 25.32
CA ASN A 79 -9.06 -15.96 24.62
C ASN A 79 -9.91 -15.65 23.38
N ASN A 80 -9.75 -14.46 22.82
CA ASN A 80 -10.28 -14.11 21.51
C ASN A 80 -9.25 -13.27 20.77
N VAL A 81 -9.07 -13.55 19.48
CA VAL A 81 -8.18 -12.77 18.62
C VAL A 81 -9.01 -12.17 17.50
N ASN A 82 -9.03 -10.85 17.44
CA ASN A 82 -9.58 -10.12 16.31
C ASN A 82 -8.45 -9.46 15.52
N LEU A 83 -8.45 -9.60 14.19
CA LEU A 83 -7.38 -9.15 13.31
C LEU A 83 -7.89 -8.07 12.37
N ALA A 84 -7.14 -6.98 12.26
CA ALA A 84 -7.31 -5.95 11.24
C ALA A 84 -6.09 -6.00 10.32
N PHE A 85 -6.09 -7.00 9.44
CA PHE A 85 -5.17 -7.12 8.30
C PHE A 85 -5.84 -6.56 7.06
N SER A 86 -5.15 -6.48 5.92
CA SER A 86 -5.75 -5.99 4.67
C SER A 86 -6.97 -6.79 4.19
N ASP A 87 -7.16 -8.03 4.68
CA ASP A 87 -8.40 -8.81 4.47
C ASP A 87 -9.61 -8.19 5.17
N ALA A 88 -9.45 -7.80 6.43
CA ALA A 88 -10.54 -7.32 7.30
C ALA A 88 -10.63 -5.80 7.35
N TYR A 89 -9.52 -5.11 7.05
CA TYR A 89 -9.42 -3.66 6.99
C TYR A 89 -8.59 -3.23 5.78
N PRO A 90 -9.23 -3.15 4.59
CA PRO A 90 -8.51 -2.94 3.32
C PRO A 90 -7.74 -1.62 3.23
N ALA A 91 -8.04 -0.61 4.05
CA ALA A 91 -7.26 0.62 4.12
C ALA A 91 -5.79 0.41 4.55
N LEU A 92 -5.45 -0.73 5.16
CA LEU A 92 -4.06 -1.04 5.52
C LEU A 92 -3.24 -1.61 4.35
N ASN A 93 -3.86 -1.85 3.19
CA ASN A 93 -3.19 -2.44 2.04
C ASN A 93 -2.05 -1.53 1.54
N GLY A 94 -0.86 -2.11 1.35
CA GLY A 94 0.35 -1.40 0.93
C GLY A 94 1.04 -0.56 2.01
N LEU A 95 0.44 -0.35 3.18
CA LEU A 95 1.01 0.52 4.24
C LEU A 95 2.08 -0.15 5.11
N GLY A 96 2.20 -1.48 5.04
CA GLY A 96 3.17 -2.23 5.85
C GLY A 96 2.84 -2.29 7.35
N ILE A 97 1.63 -1.90 7.74
CA ILE A 97 1.14 -2.01 9.12
C ILE A 97 -0.06 -2.96 9.21
N SER A 98 -0.25 -3.53 10.40
CA SER A 98 -1.38 -4.39 10.74
C SER A 98 -1.73 -4.20 12.21
N MET A 99 -2.95 -4.57 12.61
CA MET A 99 -3.38 -4.47 14.01
C MET A 99 -4.11 -5.74 14.44
N ALA A 100 -4.04 -6.05 15.73
CA ALA A 100 -4.77 -7.14 16.35
C ALA A 100 -5.24 -6.72 17.75
N ARG A 101 -6.42 -7.21 18.15
CA ARG A 101 -6.92 -7.14 19.53
C ARG A 101 -6.99 -8.55 20.08
N LEU A 102 -6.41 -8.74 21.27
CA LEU A 102 -6.50 -9.97 22.02
C LEU A 102 -7.27 -9.71 23.30
N ASP A 103 -8.36 -10.44 23.51
CA ASP A 103 -9.14 -10.42 24.75
C ASP A 103 -8.88 -11.72 25.51
N PHE A 104 -8.58 -11.63 26.81
CA PHE A 104 -8.29 -12.79 27.66
C PHE A 104 -9.26 -12.84 28.84
N GLY A 105 -9.84 -14.03 29.07
CA GLY A 105 -10.55 -14.36 30.29
C GLY A 105 -9.59 -14.78 31.40
N VAL A 106 -10.12 -14.97 32.62
CA VAL A 106 -9.31 -15.38 33.77
C VAL A 106 -8.66 -16.74 33.53
N GLY A 107 -7.32 -16.76 33.54
CA GLY A 107 -6.52 -17.95 33.25
C GLY A 107 -6.56 -18.39 31.78
N GLY A 108 -6.84 -17.47 30.86
CA GLY A 108 -6.70 -17.72 29.43
C GLY A 108 -5.26 -17.76 28.97
N ALA A 109 -5.02 -18.60 27.97
CA ALA A 109 -3.74 -18.76 27.29
C ALA A 109 -3.62 -17.77 26.14
#